data_AF-C9MU03-F1
#
_entry.id   AF-C9MU03-F1
#
_cell.length_a   1.000
_cell.length_b   1.000
_cell.length_c   1.000
_cell.angle_alpha   90.00
_cell.angle_beta   90.00
_cell.angle_gamma   90.00
#
_symmetry.space_group_name_H-M   'P 1'
#
loop_
_entity.id
_entity.type
_entity.pdbx_description
1 polymer ?
#
loop_
_entity_poly.entity_id
_entity_poly.type
_entity_poly.pdbx_seq_one_letter_code
_entity_poly.pdbx_strand_id
1 'polypeptide(L)' 'MSTIRDVARRAGVSIATVSRILNNDEYFGVTAETKRRVLEAVKELNYKKKIQKEKVRS' A
#
# COMPACT_ATOMS: atom_id res chain seq x y z
N MET A 1 6.37 -9.61 10.58
CA MET A 1 6.84 -8.60 9.61
C MET A 1 5.68 -8.36 8.65
N SER A 2 4.95 -7.25 8.80
CA SER A 2 3.77 -6.97 7.96
C SER A 2 4.23 -6.59 6.56
N THR A 3 3.70 -7.27 5.55
CA THR A 3 4.06 -7.05 4.14
C THR A 3 2.95 -6.27 3.43
N ILE A 4 3.25 -5.72 2.24
CA ILE A 4 2.24 -5.05 1.41
C ILE A 4 1.08 -6.01 1.02
N ARG A 5 1.35 -7.33 1.02
CA ARG A 5 0.36 -8.39 0.84
C ARG A 5 -0.65 -8.44 1.97
N ASP A 6 -0.19 -8.26 3.21
CA ASP A 6 -1.07 -8.26 4.38
C ASP A 6 -1.96 -7.02 4.39
N VAL A 7 -1.40 -5.86 4.02
CA VAL A 7 -2.16 -4.62 3.83
C VAL A 7 -3.24 -4.78 2.76
N ALA A 8 -2.90 -5.39 1.62
CA ALA A 8 -3.85 -5.64 0.53
C ALA A 8 -5.00 -6.56 0.97
N ARG A 9 -4.67 -7.66 1.66
CA ARG A 9 -5.65 -8.61 2.19
C ARG A 9 -6.58 -7.95 3.22
N ARG A 10 -6.03 -7.13 4.12
CA ARG A 10 -6.78 -6.40 5.15
C ARG A 10 -7.70 -5.33 4.56
N ALA A 11 -7.22 -4.60 3.56
CA ALA A 11 -7.99 -3.54 2.90
C ALA A 11 -8.98 -4.06 1.85
N GLY A 12 -8.95 -5.37 1.54
CA GLY A 12 -9.84 -5.98 0.55
C GLY A 12 -9.53 -5.56 -0.89
N VAL A 13 -8.26 -5.25 -1.19
CA VAL A 13 -7.82 -4.79 -2.51
C VAL A 13 -6.65 -5.62 -3.02
N SER A 14 -6.30 -5.46 -4.29
CA SER A 14 -5.12 -6.08 -4.86
C SER A 14 -3.83 -5.41 -4.38
N ILE A 15 -2.74 -6.19 -4.35
CA ILE A 15 -1.39 -5.71 -4.04
C ILE A 15 -0.98 -4.56 -4.98
N ALA A 16 -1.36 -4.67 -6.26
CA ALA A 16 -1.15 -3.63 -7.26
C ALA A 16 -1.84 -2.31 -6.86
N THR A 17 -3.07 -2.38 -6.34
CA THR A 17 -3.83 -1.21 -5.86
C THR A 17 -3.13 -0.56 -4.67
N VAL A 18 -2.67 -1.35 -3.68
CA VAL A 18 -1.90 -0.81 -2.54
C VAL A 18 -0.58 -0.21 -3.00
N SER A 19 0.13 -0.86 -3.92
CA SER A 19 1.38 -0.35 -4.49
C SER A 19 1.16 1.00 -5.18
N ARG A 20 0.11 1.12 -6.00
CA ARG A 20 -0.27 2.35 -6.69
C ARG A 20 -0.62 3.47 -5.70
N ILE A 21 -1.47 3.19 -4.72
CA ILE A 21 -1.85 4.14 -3.65
C ILE A 21 -0.61 4.61 -2.86
N LEU A 22 0.29 3.70 -2.51
CA LEU A 22 1.53 4.01 -1.78
C LEU A 22 2.60 4.71 -2.62
N ASN A 23 2.48 4.66 -3.95
CA ASN A 23 3.38 5.33 -4.89
C ASN A 23 2.75 6.58 -5.53
N ASN A 24 1.58 7.04 -5.05
CA ASN A 24 0.82 8.16 -5.61
C ASN A 24 0.47 7.99 -7.10
N ASP A 25 0.38 6.75 -7.56
CA ASP A 25 -0.06 6.44 -8.91
C ASP A 25 -1.60 6.42 -8.88
N GLU A 26 -2.22 7.60 -8.98
CA GLU A 26 -3.66 7.84 -8.88
C GLU A 26 -4.41 7.37 -10.14
N TYR A 27 -4.09 6.16 -10.63
CA TYR A 27 -4.74 5.57 -11.79
C TYR A 27 -6.22 5.33 -11.50
N PHE A 28 -7.05 6.21 -12.06
CA PHE A 28 -8.48 6.08 -12.39
C PHE A 28 -9.27 5.10 -11.51
N GLY A 29 -9.94 5.62 -10.47
CA GLY A 29 -11.07 4.92 -9.85
C GLY A 29 -10.86 4.38 -8.43
N VAL A 30 -9.75 4.68 -7.76
CA VAL A 30 -9.66 4.43 -6.32
C VAL A 30 -10.58 5.40 -5.59
N THR A 31 -11.70 4.90 -5.09
CA THR A 31 -12.62 5.72 -4.29
C THR A 31 -11.96 6.16 -2.99
N ALA A 32 -12.44 7.27 -2.42
CA ALA A 32 -12.00 7.74 -1.11
C ALA A 32 -12.15 6.66 -0.03
N GLU A 33 -13.19 5.82 -0.15
CA GLU A 33 -13.40 4.66 0.74
C GLU A 33 -12.26 3.64 0.64
N THR A 34 -11.87 3.27 -0.58
CA THR A 34 -10.76 2.35 -0.80
C THR A 34 -9.44 2.90 -0.24
N LYS A 35 -9.16 4.19 -0.48
CA LYS A 35 -7.97 4.87 0.06
C LYS A 35 -7.97 4.84 1.60
N ARG A 36 -9.12 5.10 2.21
CA ARG A 36 -9.29 5.05 3.67
C ARG A 36 -9.03 3.65 4.23
N ARG A 37 -9.62 2.60 3.65
CA ARG A 37 -9.39 1.20 4.08
C ARG A 37 -7.91 0.81 4.00
N VAL A 38 -7.22 1.22 2.94
CA VAL A 38 -5.78 0.96 2.80
C VAL A 38 -4.97 1.71 3.87
N LEU A 39 -5.27 2.99 4.12
CA LEU A 39 -4.60 3.76 5.17
C LEU A 39 -4.85 3.19 6.58
N GLU A 40 -6.07 2.75 6.86
CA GLU A 40 -6.41 2.07 8.11
C GLU A 40 -5.65 0.76 8.26
N ALA A 41 -5.64 -0.09 7.22
CA ALA A 41 -4.87 -1.33 7.21
C ALA A 41 -3.37 -1.10 7.41
N VAL A 42 -2.79 -0.07 6.78
CA VAL A 42 -1.39 0.32 6.97
C VAL A 42 -1.13 0.71 8.42
N LYS A 43 -2.04 1.47 9.04
CA LYS A 43 -1.92 1.92 10.42
C LYS A 43 -2.07 0.76 11.42
N GLU A 44 -3.09 -0.09 11.24
CA GLU A 44 -3.34 -1.28 12.07
C GLU A 44 -2.18 -2.27 12.01
N LEU A 45 -1.65 -2.53 10.81
CA LEU A 45 -0.55 -3.47 10.63
C LEU A 45 0.81 -2.87 11.01
N ASN A 46 0.83 -1.63 11.50
CA ASN A 46 2.03 -0.82 11.70
C ASN A 46 2.98 -0.94 10.49
N TYR A 47 2.42 -0.97 9.28
CA TYR A 47 3.17 -1.18 8.05
C TYR A 47 4.04 0.06 7.80
N LYS A 48 5.24 0.04 8.37
CA LYS A 48 6.31 0.95 7.96
C LYS A 48 6.77 0.47 6.61
N LYS A 49 6.38 1.18 5.53
CA LYS A 49 7.05 1.10 4.24
C LYS A 49 8.53 1.27 4.55
N LYS A 50 9.31 0.17 4.64
CA LYS A 50 10.74 0.26 4.43
C LYS A 50 10.79 0.74 2.99
N ILE A 51 10.94 2.05 2.82
CA ILE A 51 11.32 2.61 1.54
C ILE A 51 12.68 1.98 1.30
N GLN A 52 12.66 0.81 0.67
CA GLN A 52 13.83 0.26 0.04
C GLN A 52 14.06 1.24 -1.10
N LYS A 53 14.72 2.36 -0.76
CA LYS A 53 15.45 3.14 -1.74
C LYS A 53 16.24 2.10 -2.49
N GLU A 54 15.84 1.92 -3.74
CA GLU A 54 16.46 1.06 -4.71
C GLU A 54 17.96 1.14 -4.47
N LYS A 55 18.55 0.02 -4.04
CA LYS A 55 20.00 -0.08 -3.95
C LYS A 55 20.48 0.30 -5.34
N VAL A 56 21.17 1.43 -5.41
CA VAL A 56 22.08 1.83 -6.48
C VAL A 56 22.69 0.53 -7.02
N ARG A 57 22.29 0.15 -8.23
CA ARG A 57 23.00 -0.87 -8.98
C ARG A 57 24.33 -0.21 -9.35
N SER A 58 25.37 -0.57 -8.61
CA SER A 58 26.77 -0.41 -9.02
C SER A 58 27.07 -1.30 -10.22
#